data_AF-A0A9R1NDL1-F1
#
_entry.id   AF-A0A9R1NDL1-F1
#
_cell.length_a   1.000
_cell.length_b   1.000
_cell.length_c   1.000
_cell.angle_alpha   90.00
_cell.angle_beta   90.00
_cell.angle_gamma   90.00
#
_symmetry.space_group_name_H-M   'P 1'
#
loop_
_entity.id
_entity.type
_entity.pdbx_description
1 polymer ?
#
loop_
_entity_poly.entity_id
_entity_poly.type
_entity_poly.pdbx_seq_one_letter_code
_entity_poly.pdbx_strand_id
1 'polypeptide(L)'
;MAVSNNITACLNFLALICTIPVVATGLWFASKQGAECARLARWPVAILGVLLLLVALAGFVGAYWNRQGLLAAYLFAMAALITLLLALLVFAFAVTHGSGAYDVPGRAYREYRLEGFSGWLRGYVAGDPRRWEGIRACLVASDTCKKLTMETAFFIAPEQFYQSDLSPLQSGCCKPPTACGYAYVSPTVWASPANPAADADCGAWSNDPRQLCYWCESCKAGMLGTLRDQWRRANVALVAATVALLVVYVIGCSAFKNAQTEDLFRRYKWSNNT
;
A
#
# COMPACT_ATOMS: atom_id res chain seq x y z
N MET A 1 -8.03 36.11 24.61
CA MET A 1 -7.68 36.27 23.19
C MET A 1 -6.31 35.69 22.82
N ALA A 2 -5.30 35.69 23.70
CA ALA A 2 -4.00 35.06 23.39
C ALA A 2 -4.00 33.52 23.40
N VAL A 3 -4.79 32.89 24.27
CA VAL A 3 -4.85 31.42 24.40
C VAL A 3 -5.50 30.76 23.17
N SER A 4 -6.56 31.36 22.60
CA SER A 4 -7.20 30.80 21.40
C SER A 4 -6.26 30.83 20.19
N ASN A 5 -5.46 31.89 20.03
CA ASN A 5 -4.54 32.05 18.91
C ASN A 5 -3.39 31.03 18.95
N ASN A 6 -2.88 30.72 20.15
CA ASN A 6 -1.87 29.67 20.33
C ASN A 6 -2.44 28.27 20.07
N ILE A 7 -3.72 28.02 20.41
CA ILE A 7 -4.38 26.74 20.13
C ILE A 7 -4.58 26.55 18.62
N THR A 8 -5.06 27.56 17.88
CA THR A 8 -5.19 27.47 16.41
C THR A 8 -3.84 27.33 15.72
N ALA A 9 -2.80 28.03 16.19
CA ALA A 9 -1.44 27.88 15.67
C ALA A 9 -0.90 26.46 15.92
N CYS A 10 -1.12 25.91 17.11
CA CYS A 10 -0.70 24.54 17.46
C CYS A 10 -1.47 23.48 16.64
N LEU A 11 -2.78 23.64 16.45
CA LEU A 11 -3.60 22.75 15.63
C LEU A 11 -3.17 22.76 14.15
N ASN A 12 -2.86 23.94 13.59
CA ASN A 12 -2.33 24.04 12.23
C ASN A 12 -0.94 23.41 12.10
N PHE A 13 -0.07 23.59 13.08
CA PHE A 13 1.25 22.97 13.08
C PHE A 13 1.16 21.43 13.17
N LEU A 14 0.26 20.91 14.00
CA LEU A 14 -0.01 19.48 14.11
C LEU A 14 -0.62 18.89 12.84
N ALA A 15 -1.55 19.59 12.19
CA ALA A 15 -2.12 19.20 10.90
C ALA A 15 -1.03 19.14 9.81
N LEU A 16 -0.10 20.09 9.81
CA LEU A 16 1.03 20.15 8.88
C LEU A 16 2.06 19.05 9.15
N ILE A 17 2.26 18.66 10.42
CA ILE A 17 3.05 17.46 10.74
C ILE A 17 2.34 16.20 10.25
N CYS A 18 1.02 16.11 10.36
CA CYS A 18 0.26 14.94 9.91
C CYS A 18 0.25 14.76 8.38
N THR A 19 0.45 15.83 7.60
CA THR A 19 0.61 15.72 6.14
C THR A 19 1.99 15.21 5.73
N ILE A 20 3.03 15.37 6.57
CA ILE A 20 4.39 14.89 6.25
C ILE A 20 4.42 13.37 6.05
N PRO A 21 3.88 12.50 6.93
CA PRO A 21 3.83 11.06 6.70
C PRO A 21 3.09 10.65 5.44
N VAL A 22 2.02 11.36 5.08
CA VAL A 22 1.19 11.11 3.89
C VAL A 22 1.96 11.46 2.62
N VAL A 23 2.57 12.65 2.58
CA VAL A 23 3.41 13.08 1.46
C VAL A 23 4.67 12.22 1.38
N ALA A 24 5.26 11.86 2.50
CA ALA A 24 6.42 10.97 2.58
C ALA A 24 6.07 9.55 2.11
N THR A 25 4.88 9.00 2.39
CA THR A 25 4.45 7.72 1.80
C THR A 25 4.25 7.86 0.30
N GLY A 26 3.62 8.93 -0.17
CA GLY A 26 3.47 9.21 -1.61
C GLY A 26 4.81 9.33 -2.34
N LEU A 27 5.76 10.05 -1.76
CA LEU A 27 7.12 10.21 -2.29
C LEU A 27 7.97 8.95 -2.15
N TRP A 28 7.81 8.18 -1.07
CA TRP A 28 8.48 6.89 -0.88
C TRP A 28 8.02 5.84 -1.88
N PHE A 29 6.72 5.80 -2.20
CA PHE A 29 6.21 5.00 -3.31
C PHE A 29 6.78 5.45 -4.66
N ALA A 30 7.06 6.75 -4.81
CA ALA A 30 7.69 7.27 -6.01
C ALA A 30 9.22 7.06 -6.05
N SER A 31 9.89 6.91 -4.90
CA SER A 31 11.35 6.89 -4.78
C SER A 31 11.95 5.50 -4.53
N LYS A 32 11.23 4.56 -3.90
CA LYS A 32 11.71 3.17 -3.81
C LYS A 32 11.52 2.47 -5.16
N GLN A 33 12.57 2.61 -5.97
CA GLN A 33 12.91 1.96 -7.24
C GLN A 33 12.95 0.41 -7.21
N GLY A 34 12.24 -0.25 -6.28
CA GLY A 34 12.09 -1.71 -6.25
C GLY A 34 10.88 -2.23 -7.03
N ALA A 35 10.04 -1.33 -7.56
CA ALA A 35 8.78 -1.64 -8.25
C ALA A 35 8.65 -0.92 -9.61
N GLU A 36 9.76 -0.76 -10.33
CA GLU A 36 9.84 -0.17 -11.68
C GLU A 36 8.78 -0.76 -12.65
N CYS A 37 8.34 -2.00 -12.42
CA CYS A 37 7.45 -2.75 -13.31
C CYS A 37 5.96 -2.45 -13.14
N ALA A 38 5.57 -1.93 -11.98
CA ALA A 38 4.21 -1.45 -11.73
C ALA A 38 4.18 0.07 -11.80
N ARG A 39 4.56 0.64 -12.96
CA ARG A 39 4.45 2.07 -13.30
C ARG A 39 3.07 2.69 -12.98
N LEU A 40 2.05 1.86 -12.80
CA LEU A 40 0.64 2.22 -12.66
C LEU A 40 0.10 2.18 -11.21
N ALA A 41 0.83 1.61 -10.24
CA ALA A 41 0.50 1.78 -8.80
C ALA A 41 0.74 3.24 -8.32
N ARG A 42 1.48 4.02 -9.12
CA ARG A 42 1.77 5.44 -8.93
C ARG A 42 0.51 6.31 -9.04
N TRP A 43 -0.44 5.98 -9.91
CA TRP A 43 -1.62 6.79 -10.18
C TRP A 43 -2.65 6.84 -9.05
N PRO A 44 -3.10 5.71 -8.46
CA PRO A 44 -4.04 5.78 -7.34
C PRO A 44 -3.45 6.53 -6.15
N VAL A 45 -2.15 6.38 -5.86
CA VAL A 45 -1.45 7.08 -4.77
C VAL A 45 -1.18 8.55 -5.11
N ALA A 46 -0.85 8.89 -6.36
CA ALA A 46 -0.64 10.27 -6.79
C ALA A 46 -1.96 11.06 -6.83
N ILE A 47 -3.06 10.46 -7.31
CA ILE A 47 -4.40 11.04 -7.23
C ILE A 47 -4.79 11.30 -5.77
N LEU A 48 -4.47 10.36 -4.88
CA LEU A 48 -4.62 10.48 -3.42
C LEU A 48 -3.81 11.64 -2.84
N GLY A 49 -2.54 11.75 -3.22
CA GLY A 49 -1.64 12.83 -2.81
C GLY A 49 -2.12 14.20 -3.29
N VAL A 50 -2.61 14.30 -4.53
CA VAL A 50 -3.18 15.54 -5.09
C VAL A 50 -4.47 15.94 -4.35
N LEU A 51 -5.37 14.98 -4.08
CA LEU A 51 -6.58 15.24 -3.30
C LEU A 51 -6.25 15.76 -1.89
N LEU A 52 -5.27 15.16 -1.21
CA LEU A 52 -4.84 15.58 0.12
C LEU A 52 -4.13 16.95 0.10
N LEU A 53 -3.39 17.26 -0.96
CA LEU A 53 -2.72 18.56 -1.14
C LEU A 53 -3.73 19.69 -1.42
N LEU A 54 -4.77 19.42 -2.21
CA LEU A 54 -5.87 20.37 -2.45
C LEU A 54 -6.63 20.69 -1.16
N VAL A 55 -6.87 19.68 -0.31
CA VAL A 55 -7.55 19.88 0.98
C VAL A 55 -6.65 20.63 1.98
N ALA A 56 -5.34 20.36 2.00
CA ALA A 56 -4.39 21.10 2.82
C ALA A 56 -4.32 22.60 2.42
N LEU A 57 -4.33 22.90 1.13
CA LEU A 57 -4.38 24.27 0.61
C LEU A 57 -5.68 24.98 0.99
N ALA A 58 -6.82 24.30 0.89
CA ALA A 58 -8.11 24.85 1.33
C ALA A 58 -8.12 25.15 2.85
N GLY A 59 -7.50 24.29 3.67
CA GLY A 59 -7.34 24.52 5.10
C GLY A 59 -6.46 25.72 5.44
N PHE A 60 -5.38 25.96 4.67
CA PHE A 60 -4.47 27.08 4.89
C PHE A 60 -5.09 28.44 4.51
N VAL A 61 -5.81 28.50 3.38
CA VAL A 61 -6.61 29.68 3.01
C VAL A 61 -7.68 29.96 4.07
N GLY A 62 -8.19 28.89 4.68
CA GLY A 62 -9.15 28.96 5.78
C GLY A 62 -8.59 29.50 7.12
N ALA A 63 -7.27 29.61 7.29
CA ALA A 63 -6.68 30.17 8.52
C ALA A 63 -6.52 31.70 8.47
N TYR A 64 -6.53 32.28 7.26
CA TYR A 64 -6.14 33.67 7.03
C TYR A 64 -7.29 34.68 7.24
N TRP A 65 -8.53 34.24 7.16
CA TRP A 65 -9.71 35.09 7.36
C TRP A 65 -10.35 34.79 8.72
N ASN A 66 -9.97 35.56 9.74
CA ASN A 66 -10.42 35.46 11.12
C ASN A 66 -11.94 35.77 11.29
N ARG A 67 -12.79 34.84 10.85
CA ARG A 67 -14.26 34.90 10.96
C ARG A 67 -14.78 33.62 11.61
N GLN A 68 -15.77 33.71 12.50
CA GLN A 68 -16.38 32.54 13.15
C GLN A 68 -16.88 31.47 12.14
N GLY A 69 -17.30 31.88 10.93
CA GLY A 69 -17.65 30.95 9.85
C GLY A 69 -16.47 30.13 9.30
N LEU A 70 -15.24 30.65 9.38
CA LEU A 70 -14.05 29.93 8.92
C LEU A 70 -13.63 28.80 9.85
N LEU A 71 -13.88 28.91 11.16
CA LEU A 71 -13.62 27.79 12.07
C LEU A 71 -14.64 26.65 11.86
N ALA A 72 -15.89 26.98 11.55
CA ALA A 72 -16.90 25.99 11.16
C ALA A 72 -16.58 25.33 9.80
N ALA A 73 -16.14 26.12 8.81
CA ALA A 73 -15.68 25.61 7.52
C ALA A 73 -14.45 24.69 7.67
N TYR A 74 -13.52 25.04 8.57
CA TYR A 74 -12.36 24.21 8.91
C TYR A 74 -12.77 22.86 9.51
N LEU A 75 -13.70 22.84 10.48
CA LEU A 75 -14.22 21.59 11.05
C LEU A 75 -14.92 20.72 10.00
N PHE A 76 -15.67 21.32 9.07
CA PHE A 76 -16.30 20.59 7.97
C PHE A 76 -15.26 19.98 7.02
N ALA A 77 -14.22 20.75 6.65
CA ALA A 77 -13.14 20.27 5.79
C ALA A 77 -12.34 19.13 6.46
N MET A 78 -12.04 19.25 7.75
CA MET A 78 -11.38 18.19 8.53
C MET A 78 -12.24 16.93 8.61
N ALA A 79 -13.55 17.05 8.82
CA ALA A 79 -14.46 15.92 8.81
C ALA A 79 -14.50 15.23 7.44
N ALA A 80 -14.57 15.99 6.35
CA ALA A 80 -14.53 15.46 4.98
C ALA A 80 -13.21 14.73 4.67
N LEU A 81 -12.09 15.21 5.20
CA LEU A 81 -10.79 14.55 5.04
C LEU A 81 -10.72 13.23 5.82
N ILE A 82 -11.24 13.21 7.06
CA ILE A 82 -11.32 11.97 7.86
C ILE A 82 -12.21 10.94 7.18
N THR A 83 -13.38 11.34 6.65
CA THR A 83 -14.28 10.40 5.94
C THR A 83 -13.63 9.85 4.68
N LEU A 84 -12.91 10.69 3.91
CA LEU A 84 -12.15 10.25 2.75
C LEU A 84 -11.06 9.23 3.13
N LEU A 85 -10.26 9.52 4.17
CA LEU A 85 -9.22 8.61 4.64
C LEU A 85 -9.79 7.28 5.13
N LEU A 86 -10.90 7.31 5.88
CA LEU A 86 -11.59 6.09 6.32
C LEU A 86 -12.13 5.28 5.13
N ALA A 87 -12.74 5.92 4.14
CA ALA A 87 -13.21 5.25 2.93
C ALA A 87 -12.06 4.57 2.17
N LEU A 88 -10.90 5.24 2.07
CA LEU A 88 -9.70 4.70 1.45
C LEU A 88 -9.10 3.54 2.25
N LEU A 89 -9.09 3.63 3.58
CA LEU A 89 -8.67 2.52 4.44
C LEU A 89 -9.57 1.30 4.23
N VAL A 90 -10.89 1.48 4.24
CA VAL A 90 -11.85 0.40 3.99
C VAL A 90 -11.60 -0.24 2.61
N PHE A 91 -11.46 0.59 1.57
CA PHE A 91 -11.13 0.10 0.23
C PHE A 91 -9.80 -0.67 0.20
N ALA A 92 -8.75 -0.13 0.82
CA ALA A 92 -7.44 -0.75 0.84
C ALA A 92 -7.45 -2.08 1.61
N PHE A 93 -8.19 -2.18 2.71
CA PHE A 93 -8.40 -3.45 3.41
C PHE A 93 -9.21 -4.44 2.58
N ALA A 94 -10.28 -4.01 1.92
CA ALA A 94 -11.09 -4.86 1.06
C ALA A 94 -10.27 -5.44 -0.11
N VAL A 95 -9.46 -4.61 -0.76
CA VAL A 95 -8.60 -5.01 -1.88
C VAL A 95 -7.45 -5.90 -1.42
N THR A 96 -6.88 -5.67 -0.23
CA THR A 96 -5.73 -6.42 0.30
C THR A 96 -6.12 -7.58 1.23
N HIS A 97 -7.40 -7.92 1.37
CA HIS A 97 -7.87 -8.98 2.27
C HIS A 97 -7.35 -10.36 1.87
N GLY A 98 -7.53 -10.77 0.61
CA GLY A 98 -7.09 -12.08 0.10
C GLY A 98 -5.58 -12.16 -0.16
N SER A 99 -4.91 -13.17 0.38
CA SER A 99 -3.43 -13.29 0.31
C SER A 99 -2.94 -14.11 -0.86
N GLY A 100 -3.76 -15.00 -1.42
CA GLY A 100 -3.31 -16.00 -2.39
C GLY A 100 -2.26 -16.98 -1.89
N ALA A 101 -1.61 -16.68 -0.76
CA ALA A 101 -0.51 -17.41 -0.19
C ALA A 101 -0.98 -18.75 0.40
N TYR A 102 -0.27 -19.82 0.08
CA TYR A 102 -0.42 -21.12 0.71
C TYR A 102 0.96 -21.66 1.09
N ASP A 103 1.00 -22.37 2.21
CA ASP A 103 2.22 -23.01 2.68
C ASP A 103 2.45 -24.33 1.91
N VAL A 104 3.70 -24.58 1.55
CA VAL A 104 4.10 -25.81 0.85
C VAL A 104 4.74 -26.75 1.88
N PRO A 105 4.29 -28.01 1.99
CA PRO A 105 4.85 -28.95 2.95
C PRO A 105 6.38 -29.10 2.80
N GLY A 106 7.09 -28.94 3.92
CA GLY A 106 8.56 -29.06 3.95
C GLY A 106 9.33 -27.88 3.36
N ARG A 107 8.67 -26.74 3.09
CA ARG A 107 9.31 -25.50 2.59
C ARG A 107 9.07 -24.34 3.55
N ALA A 108 10.07 -23.49 3.75
CA ALA A 108 9.95 -22.27 4.54
C ALA A 108 9.24 -21.15 3.75
N TYR A 109 9.44 -21.12 2.43
CA TYR A 109 8.78 -20.16 1.56
C TYR A 109 7.31 -20.52 1.28
N ARG A 110 6.55 -19.50 0.90
CA ARG A 110 5.16 -19.62 0.47
C ARG A 110 5.04 -19.53 -1.04
N GLU A 111 4.03 -20.20 -1.58
CA GLU A 111 3.60 -20.05 -2.97
C GLU A 111 2.26 -19.30 -3.02
N TYR A 112 1.92 -18.77 -4.19
CA TYR A 112 0.77 -17.86 -4.34
C TYR A 112 -0.12 -18.32 -5.49
N ARG A 113 -1.44 -18.37 -5.26
CA ARG A 113 -2.45 -18.58 -6.30
C ARG A 113 -3.22 -17.30 -6.57
N LEU A 114 -3.50 -17.01 -7.84
CA LEU A 114 -4.32 -15.86 -8.24
C LEU A 114 -5.71 -15.88 -7.62
N GLU A 115 -6.30 -17.07 -7.48
CA GLU A 115 -7.66 -17.25 -6.97
C GLU A 115 -7.85 -16.79 -5.53
N GLY A 116 -6.79 -16.81 -4.71
CA GLY A 116 -6.86 -16.36 -3.33
C GLY A 116 -6.69 -14.85 -3.14
N PHE A 117 -6.47 -14.08 -4.22
CA PHE A 117 -6.47 -12.61 -4.18
C PHE A 117 -7.86 -12.03 -4.48
N SER A 118 -8.11 -10.78 -4.08
CA SER A 118 -9.38 -10.10 -4.36
C SER A 118 -9.62 -9.94 -5.87
N GLY A 119 -10.88 -9.99 -6.29
CA GLY A 119 -11.25 -9.86 -7.70
C GLY A 119 -10.76 -8.55 -8.33
N TRP A 120 -10.71 -7.47 -7.55
CA TRP A 120 -10.16 -6.18 -7.99
C TRP A 120 -8.66 -6.26 -8.28
N LEU A 121 -7.86 -6.84 -7.37
CA LEU A 121 -6.41 -6.96 -7.54
C LEU A 121 -6.10 -7.87 -8.74
N ARG A 122 -6.83 -8.98 -8.86
CA ARG A 122 -6.70 -9.93 -9.97
C ARG A 122 -7.06 -9.29 -11.30
N GLY A 123 -8.20 -8.60 -11.38
CA GLY A 123 -8.62 -7.88 -12.58
C GLY A 123 -7.64 -6.76 -12.98
N TYR A 124 -6.97 -6.15 -12.01
CA TYR A 124 -5.97 -5.12 -12.28
C TYR A 124 -4.70 -5.65 -12.96
N VAL A 125 -4.19 -6.82 -12.55
CA VAL A 125 -2.95 -7.42 -13.09
C VAL A 125 -3.23 -8.39 -14.24
N ALA A 126 -4.20 -9.28 -14.07
CA ALA A 126 -4.49 -10.38 -15.00
C ALA A 126 -5.67 -10.10 -15.94
N GLY A 127 -6.44 -9.03 -15.73
CA GLY A 127 -7.63 -8.74 -16.54
C GLY A 127 -7.33 -8.15 -17.92
N ASP A 128 -6.15 -7.55 -18.12
CA ASP A 128 -5.80 -6.85 -19.36
C ASP A 128 -4.44 -7.36 -19.90
N PRO A 129 -4.42 -8.16 -20.99
CA PRO A 129 -3.20 -8.81 -21.48
C PRO A 129 -2.07 -7.84 -21.82
N ARG A 130 -2.40 -6.70 -22.44
CA ARG A 130 -1.41 -5.65 -22.81
C ARG A 130 -0.74 -5.04 -21.58
N ARG A 131 -1.49 -4.92 -20.48
CA ARG A 131 -0.95 -4.42 -19.22
C ARG A 131 0.00 -5.42 -18.59
N TRP A 132 -0.37 -6.70 -18.62
CA TRP A 132 0.52 -7.77 -18.15
C TRP A 132 1.80 -7.83 -18.98
N GLU A 133 1.74 -7.69 -20.30
CA GLU A 133 2.93 -7.63 -21.16
C GLU A 133 3.91 -6.54 -20.74
N GLY A 134 3.41 -5.33 -20.42
CA GLY A 134 4.24 -4.24 -19.91
C GLY A 134 4.88 -4.54 -18.54
N ILE A 135 4.10 -5.10 -17.61
CA ILE A 135 4.60 -5.53 -16.28
C ILE A 135 5.67 -6.60 -16.45
N ARG A 136 5.39 -7.61 -17.28
CA ARG A 136 6.25 -8.74 -17.58
C ARG A 136 7.56 -8.29 -18.22
N ALA A 137 7.52 -7.42 -19.23
CA ALA A 137 8.72 -6.90 -19.88
C ALA A 137 9.66 -6.24 -18.87
N CYS A 138 9.10 -5.53 -17.89
CA CYS A 138 9.91 -5.00 -16.81
C CYS A 138 10.37 -6.09 -15.82
N LEU A 139 9.54 -7.08 -15.46
CA LEU A 139 9.97 -8.17 -14.57
C LEU A 139 11.18 -8.92 -15.15
N VAL A 140 11.19 -9.15 -16.46
CA VAL A 140 12.32 -9.73 -17.20
C VAL A 140 13.57 -8.83 -17.12
N ALA A 141 13.39 -7.51 -17.21
CA ALA A 141 14.48 -6.55 -17.06
C ALA A 141 14.96 -6.39 -15.61
N SER A 142 14.11 -6.75 -14.63
CA SER A 142 14.42 -6.63 -13.22
C SER A 142 15.51 -7.62 -12.79
N ASP A 143 16.36 -7.21 -11.85
CA ASP A 143 17.39 -8.08 -11.31
C ASP A 143 16.87 -9.00 -10.19
N THR A 144 15.56 -9.13 -9.97
CA THR A 144 14.99 -9.90 -8.86
C THR A 144 15.44 -11.37 -8.89
N CYS A 145 15.30 -12.03 -10.04
CA CYS A 145 15.75 -13.42 -10.19
C CYS A 145 17.27 -13.53 -10.25
N LYS A 146 17.97 -12.55 -10.83
CA LYS A 146 19.44 -12.54 -10.85
C LYS A 146 20.02 -12.41 -9.45
N LYS A 147 19.45 -11.53 -8.63
CA LYS A 147 19.81 -11.36 -7.21
C LYS A 147 19.58 -12.65 -6.44
N LEU A 148 18.45 -13.32 -6.66
CA LEU A 148 18.23 -14.64 -6.07
C LEU A 148 19.36 -15.61 -6.45
N THR A 149 19.66 -15.74 -7.75
CA THR A 149 20.74 -16.62 -8.22
C THR A 149 22.09 -16.27 -7.59
N MET A 150 22.41 -14.97 -7.41
CA MET A 150 23.67 -14.53 -6.80
C MET A 150 23.72 -14.76 -5.29
N GLU A 151 22.67 -14.37 -4.56
CA GLU A 151 22.58 -14.53 -3.09
C GLU A 151 22.55 -15.99 -2.67
N THR A 152 21.95 -16.85 -3.50
CA THR A 152 21.80 -18.28 -3.25
C THR A 152 22.72 -19.15 -4.12
N ALA A 153 23.75 -18.54 -4.74
CA ALA A 153 24.70 -19.24 -5.61
C ALA A 153 25.44 -20.39 -4.90
N PHE A 154 25.61 -20.27 -3.58
CA PHE A 154 26.29 -21.28 -2.75
C PHE A 154 25.35 -22.39 -2.25
N PHE A 155 24.05 -22.34 -2.56
CA PHE A 155 23.12 -23.40 -2.14
C PHE A 155 23.29 -24.62 -3.03
N ILE A 156 24.22 -25.49 -2.64
CA ILE A 156 24.52 -26.75 -3.32
C ILE A 156 23.49 -27.82 -2.90
N ALA A 157 23.03 -27.77 -1.65
CA ALA A 157 22.04 -28.71 -1.15
C ALA A 157 20.62 -28.15 -1.33
N PRO A 158 19.66 -28.96 -1.81
CA PRO A 158 18.28 -28.52 -2.05
C PRO A 158 17.61 -28.03 -0.76
N GLU A 159 17.95 -28.62 0.39
CA GLU A 159 17.39 -28.22 1.69
C GLU A 159 17.71 -26.77 2.05
N GLN A 160 18.90 -26.26 1.68
CA GLN A 160 19.27 -24.87 1.94
C GLN A 160 18.35 -23.91 1.19
N PHE A 161 17.98 -24.26 -0.03
CA PHE A 161 17.03 -23.50 -0.82
C PHE A 161 15.59 -23.66 -0.28
N TYR A 162 15.21 -24.86 0.17
CA TYR A 162 13.88 -25.14 0.71
C TYR A 162 13.59 -24.43 2.02
N GLN A 163 14.62 -24.19 2.82
CA GLN A 163 14.54 -23.44 4.08
C GLN A 163 14.79 -21.93 3.91
N SER A 164 14.94 -21.44 2.67
CA SER A 164 15.14 -20.01 2.42
C SER A 164 13.81 -19.26 2.32
N ASP A 165 13.76 -18.06 2.92
CA ASP A 165 12.61 -17.17 2.82
C ASP A 165 12.63 -16.42 1.48
N LEU A 166 11.84 -16.90 0.53
CA LEU A 166 11.69 -16.28 -0.77
C LEU A 166 10.62 -15.20 -0.74
N SER A 167 10.91 -14.06 -1.37
CA SER A 167 9.88 -13.04 -1.65
C SER A 167 8.78 -13.60 -2.59
N PRO A 168 7.58 -12.99 -2.61
CA PRO A 168 6.50 -13.45 -3.49
C PRO A 168 6.89 -13.48 -4.98
N LEU A 169 7.69 -12.53 -5.45
CA LEU A 169 8.21 -12.52 -6.82
C LEU A 169 9.25 -13.62 -7.06
N GLN A 170 10.15 -13.86 -6.11
CA GLN A 170 11.16 -14.91 -6.24
C GLN A 170 10.51 -16.31 -6.30
N SER A 171 9.56 -16.58 -5.41
CA SER A 171 8.83 -17.84 -5.35
C SER A 171 7.90 -18.08 -6.54
N GLY A 172 7.32 -17.02 -7.12
CA GLY A 172 6.37 -17.11 -8.24
C GLY A 172 6.98 -17.04 -9.64
N CYS A 173 8.07 -16.29 -9.84
CA CYS A 173 8.65 -16.04 -11.17
C CYS A 173 9.99 -16.73 -11.39
N CYS A 174 10.81 -16.92 -10.35
CA CYS A 174 12.20 -17.36 -10.47
C CYS A 174 12.41 -18.86 -10.25
N LYS A 175 11.35 -19.60 -9.88
CA LYS A 175 11.36 -21.06 -9.73
C LYS A 175 10.05 -21.65 -10.27
N PRO A 176 10.01 -22.93 -10.66
CA PRO A 176 8.77 -23.58 -11.03
C PRO A 176 7.85 -23.78 -9.80
N PRO A 177 6.54 -24.03 -10.04
CA PRO A 177 5.62 -24.43 -8.98
C PRO A 177 6.04 -25.78 -8.36
N THR A 178 5.96 -25.90 -7.03
CA THR A 178 6.38 -27.13 -6.35
C THR A 178 5.50 -28.33 -6.73
N ALA A 179 4.23 -28.10 -7.09
CA ALA A 179 3.29 -29.13 -7.55
C ALA A 179 3.78 -29.90 -8.78
N CYS A 180 4.60 -29.27 -9.63
CA CYS A 180 5.15 -29.87 -10.85
C CYS A 180 6.22 -30.95 -10.57
N GLY A 181 6.80 -30.96 -9.36
CA GLY A 181 7.78 -31.96 -8.95
C GLY A 181 9.09 -31.89 -9.74
N TYR A 182 9.57 -30.69 -10.10
CA TYR A 182 10.89 -30.51 -10.71
C TYR A 182 12.01 -30.88 -9.73
N ALA A 183 13.08 -31.50 -10.23
CA ALA A 183 14.25 -31.78 -9.41
C ALA A 183 15.17 -30.55 -9.32
N TYR A 184 15.58 -30.19 -8.11
CA TYR A 184 16.46 -29.05 -7.87
C TYR A 184 17.86 -29.29 -8.45
N VAL A 185 18.36 -28.34 -9.23
CA VAL A 185 19.76 -28.32 -9.71
C VAL A 185 20.46 -27.07 -9.20
N SER A 186 19.83 -25.91 -9.36
CA SER A 186 20.29 -24.63 -8.84
C SER A 186 19.08 -23.70 -8.59
N PRO A 187 19.25 -22.51 -7.99
CA PRO A 187 18.13 -21.64 -7.62
C PRO A 187 17.13 -21.35 -8.75
N THR A 188 17.62 -21.19 -9.98
CA THR A 188 16.82 -20.88 -11.18
C THR A 188 16.90 -21.96 -12.26
N VAL A 189 17.57 -23.10 -11.98
CA VAL A 189 17.69 -24.22 -12.93
C VAL A 189 17.16 -25.49 -12.29
N TRP A 190 16.24 -26.13 -12.99
CA TRP A 190 15.53 -27.28 -12.48
C TRP A 190 15.46 -28.37 -13.55
N ALA A 191 15.61 -29.64 -13.14
CA ALA A 191 15.52 -30.81 -14.02
C ALA A 191 14.06 -31.32 -14.09
N SER A 192 13.76 -32.04 -15.17
CA SER A 192 12.44 -32.44 -15.66
C SER A 192 11.34 -32.64 -14.59
N PRO A 193 10.10 -32.19 -14.87
CA PRO A 193 8.99 -32.33 -13.92
C PRO A 193 8.61 -33.80 -13.73
N ALA A 194 8.44 -34.22 -12.48
CA ALA A 194 7.85 -35.51 -12.16
C ALA A 194 6.33 -35.54 -12.42
N ASN A 195 5.65 -34.39 -12.35
CA ASN A 195 4.21 -34.27 -12.57
C ASN A 195 3.88 -33.05 -13.46
N PRO A 196 4.10 -33.13 -14.78
CA PRO A 196 3.86 -32.01 -15.70
C PRO A 196 2.39 -31.63 -15.84
N ALA A 197 1.46 -32.48 -15.42
CA ALA A 197 0.01 -32.23 -15.48
C ALA A 197 -0.57 -31.66 -14.17
N ALA A 198 0.26 -31.44 -13.14
CA ALA A 198 -0.20 -30.93 -11.84
C ALA A 198 -0.74 -29.50 -11.91
N ASP A 199 -0.14 -28.68 -12.78
CA ASP A 199 -0.45 -27.27 -12.96
C ASP A 199 -0.17 -26.87 -14.42
N ALA A 200 -0.95 -25.93 -14.96
CA ALA A 200 -0.72 -25.41 -16.30
C ALA A 200 0.66 -24.71 -16.43
N ASP A 201 1.15 -24.14 -15.33
CA ASP A 201 2.44 -23.46 -15.26
C ASP A 201 3.63 -24.43 -15.39
N CYS A 202 3.43 -25.74 -15.16
CA CYS A 202 4.49 -26.73 -15.32
C CYS A 202 5.04 -26.76 -16.76
N GLY A 203 4.17 -26.62 -17.76
CA GLY A 203 4.58 -26.55 -19.16
C GLY A 203 5.15 -25.20 -19.58
N ALA A 204 4.88 -24.14 -18.81
CA ALA A 204 5.30 -22.78 -19.10
C ALA A 204 6.68 -22.42 -18.52
N TRP A 205 7.21 -23.23 -17.59
CA TRP A 205 8.52 -23.03 -17.00
C TRP A 205 9.67 -23.23 -18.01
N SER A 206 10.68 -22.35 -17.96
CA SER A 206 11.91 -22.46 -18.74
C SER A 206 13.15 -22.17 -17.90
N ASN A 207 14.24 -22.89 -18.14
CA ASN A 207 15.54 -22.62 -17.50
C ASN A 207 16.30 -21.45 -18.15
N ASP A 208 15.78 -20.85 -19.23
CA ASP A 208 16.36 -19.63 -19.82
C ASP A 208 16.14 -18.44 -18.87
N PRO A 209 17.21 -17.74 -18.41
CA PRO A 209 17.11 -16.60 -17.51
C PRO A 209 16.21 -15.45 -18.02
N ARG A 210 15.98 -15.37 -19.34
CA ARG A 210 15.09 -14.37 -19.96
C ARG A 210 13.62 -14.78 -19.98
N GLN A 211 13.31 -16.05 -19.78
CA GLN A 211 11.96 -16.59 -19.89
C GLN A 211 11.40 -17.05 -18.54
N LEU A 212 12.18 -17.82 -17.77
CA LEU A 212 11.82 -18.36 -16.44
C LEU A 212 10.33 -18.74 -16.36
N CYS A 213 9.64 -18.37 -15.27
CA CYS A 213 8.18 -18.48 -15.17
C CYS A 213 7.48 -17.15 -15.48
N TYR A 214 8.07 -16.25 -16.27
CA TYR A 214 7.48 -14.91 -16.49
C TYR A 214 6.12 -14.94 -17.21
N TRP A 215 5.79 -16.05 -17.88
CA TRP A 215 4.47 -16.27 -18.50
C TRP A 215 3.48 -17.01 -17.61
N CYS A 216 3.92 -17.52 -16.47
CA CYS A 216 3.11 -18.34 -15.57
C CYS A 216 2.09 -17.51 -14.79
N GLU A 217 0.97 -18.13 -14.43
CA GLU A 217 -0.01 -17.60 -13.51
C GLU A 217 0.60 -17.43 -12.10
N SER A 218 1.51 -18.32 -11.70
CA SER A 218 2.31 -18.23 -10.47
C SER A 218 3.12 -16.94 -10.38
N CYS A 219 3.63 -16.43 -11.51
CA CYS A 219 4.38 -15.17 -11.52
C CYS A 219 3.46 -13.96 -11.38
N LYS A 220 2.26 -13.99 -11.99
CA LYS A 220 1.22 -12.98 -11.75
C LYS A 220 0.79 -12.98 -10.28
N ALA A 221 0.61 -14.15 -9.69
CA ALA A 221 0.28 -14.30 -8.28
C ALA A 221 1.40 -13.76 -7.36
N GLY A 222 2.66 -14.04 -7.68
CA GLY A 222 3.82 -13.48 -6.98
C GLY A 222 3.90 -11.94 -7.08
N MET A 223 3.54 -11.38 -8.23
CA MET A 223 3.42 -9.93 -8.41
C MET A 223 2.30 -9.34 -7.56
N LEU A 224 1.14 -9.99 -7.51
CA LEU A 224 0.01 -9.59 -6.65
C LEU A 224 0.37 -9.66 -5.15
N GLY A 225 1.12 -10.70 -4.73
CA GLY A 225 1.62 -10.83 -3.37
C GLY A 225 2.55 -9.67 -2.99
N THR A 226 3.48 -9.33 -3.88
CA THR A 226 4.41 -8.21 -3.67
C THR A 226 3.67 -6.87 -3.60
N LEU A 227 2.69 -6.64 -4.48
CA LEU A 227 1.87 -5.43 -4.48
C LEU A 227 1.06 -5.31 -3.18
N ARG A 228 0.44 -6.41 -2.73
CA ARG A 228 -0.30 -6.49 -1.47
C ARG A 228 0.58 -6.12 -0.28
N ASP A 229 1.79 -6.65 -0.21
CA ASP A 229 2.71 -6.37 0.92
C ASP A 229 3.12 -4.89 0.95
N GLN A 230 3.39 -4.30 -0.21
CA GLN A 230 3.67 -2.87 -0.31
C GLN A 230 2.48 -2.02 0.12
N TRP A 231 1.26 -2.39 -0.31
CA TRP A 231 0.03 -1.71 0.10
C TRP A 231 -0.21 -1.83 1.61
N ARG A 232 0.00 -3.00 2.21
CA ARG A 232 -0.14 -3.17 3.66
C ARG A 232 0.84 -2.30 4.44
N ARG A 233 2.11 -2.24 4.01
CA ARG A 233 3.11 -1.36 4.64
C ARG A 233 2.71 0.11 4.57
N ALA A 234 2.16 0.57 3.46
CA ALA A 234 1.67 1.93 3.35
C ALA A 234 0.39 2.20 4.12
N ASN A 235 -0.53 1.23 4.16
CA ASN A 235 -1.74 1.32 4.95
C ASN A 235 -1.44 1.55 6.43
N VAL A 236 -0.32 1.02 6.96
CA VAL A 236 0.11 1.31 8.35
C VAL A 236 0.32 2.81 8.56
N ALA A 237 1.01 3.49 7.64
CA ALA A 237 1.20 4.95 7.73
C ALA A 237 -0.13 5.71 7.57
N LEU A 238 -1.02 5.24 6.69
CA LEU A 238 -2.34 5.83 6.49
C LEU A 238 -3.24 5.70 7.73
N VAL A 239 -3.21 4.54 8.41
CA VAL A 239 -3.90 4.32 9.69
C VAL A 239 -3.36 5.27 10.75
N ALA A 240 -2.04 5.37 10.89
CA ALA A 240 -1.43 6.28 11.86
C ALA A 240 -1.83 7.75 11.63
N ALA A 241 -1.82 8.20 10.37
CA ALA A 241 -2.27 9.55 10.02
C ALA A 241 -3.75 9.77 10.33
N THR A 242 -4.61 8.80 10.04
CA THR A 242 -6.06 8.87 10.32
C THR A 242 -6.33 8.97 11.82
N VAL A 243 -5.62 8.19 12.65
CA VAL A 243 -5.73 8.25 14.11
C VAL A 243 -5.29 9.63 14.64
N ALA A 244 -4.16 10.15 14.15
CA ALA A 244 -3.69 11.48 14.56
C ALA A 244 -4.71 12.58 14.20
N LEU A 245 -5.29 12.53 13.00
CA LEU A 245 -6.29 13.49 12.55
C LEU A 245 -7.60 13.39 13.36
N LEU A 246 -8.02 12.19 13.76
CA LEU A 246 -9.16 12.01 14.66
C LEU A 246 -8.92 12.68 16.02
N VAL A 247 -7.72 12.53 16.60
CA VAL A 247 -7.37 13.19 17.87
C VAL A 247 -7.41 14.71 17.72
N VAL A 248 -6.79 15.25 16.67
CA VAL A 248 -6.80 16.70 16.38
C VAL A 248 -8.23 17.21 16.17
N TYR A 249 -9.07 16.44 15.47
CA TYR A 249 -10.47 16.79 15.25
C TYR A 249 -11.28 16.84 16.54
N VAL A 250 -11.10 15.87 17.45
CA VAL A 250 -11.77 15.87 18.76
C VAL A 250 -11.36 17.10 19.60
N ILE A 251 -10.08 17.46 19.59
CA ILE A 251 -9.58 18.67 20.27
C ILE A 251 -10.14 19.94 19.62
N GLY A 252 -10.19 19.99 18.28
CA GLY A 252 -10.79 21.11 17.55
C GLY A 252 -12.28 21.28 17.87
N CYS A 253 -13.03 20.18 17.92
CA CYS A 253 -14.44 20.18 18.30
C CYS A 253 -14.65 20.61 19.76
N SER A 254 -13.81 20.18 20.70
CA SER A 254 -13.93 20.58 22.10
C SER A 254 -13.61 22.06 22.29
N ALA A 255 -12.57 22.57 21.62
CA ALA A 255 -12.24 24.00 21.61
C ALA A 255 -13.38 24.84 21.02
N PHE A 256 -14.00 24.40 19.91
CA PHE A 256 -15.13 25.11 19.30
C PHE A 256 -16.35 25.12 20.21
N LYS A 257 -16.71 23.98 20.81
CA LYS A 257 -17.80 23.90 21.80
C LYS A 257 -17.57 24.84 22.97
N ASN A 258 -16.36 24.90 23.51
CA ASN A 258 -16.03 25.79 24.61
C ASN A 258 -16.19 27.27 24.21
N ALA A 259 -15.70 27.67 23.04
CA ALA A 259 -15.85 29.05 22.56
C ALA A 259 -17.33 29.44 22.34
N GLN A 260 -18.15 28.53 21.79
CA GLN A 260 -19.58 28.77 21.60
C GLN A 260 -20.32 28.89 22.94
N THR A 261 -19.93 28.10 23.94
CA THR A 261 -20.52 28.13 25.29
C THR A 261 -20.18 29.44 26.02
N GLU A 262 -18.93 29.91 25.91
CA GLU A 262 -18.54 31.23 26.44
C GLU A 262 -19.32 32.38 25.79
N ASP A 263 -19.53 32.35 24.48
CA ASP A 263 -20.32 33.37 23.77
C ASP A 263 -21.79 33.37 24.22
N LEU A 264 -22.39 32.19 24.44
CA LEU A 264 -23.75 32.06 24.98
C LEU A 264 -23.85 32.61 26.42
N PHE A 265 -22.91 32.25 27.30
CA PHE A 265 -22.87 32.79 28.67
C PHE A 265 -22.67 34.31 28.68
N ARG A 266 -21.85 34.85 27.78
CA ARG A 266 -21.64 36.30 27.66
C ARG A 266 -22.94 37.00 27.26
N ARG A 267 -23.68 36.48 26.27
CA ARG A 267 -25.00 37.04 25.90
C ARG A 267 -26.01 36.95 27.04
N TYR A 268 -26.06 35.82 27.75
CA TYR A 268 -26.97 35.65 28.88
C TYR A 268 -26.68 36.66 30.02
N LYS A 269 -25.40 36.89 30.34
CA LYS A 269 -24.99 37.87 31.35
C LYS A 269 -25.34 39.31 30.97
N TRP A 270 -25.28 39.66 29.68
CA TRP A 270 -25.73 40.98 29.21
C TRP A 270 -27.25 41.14 29.30
N SER A 271 -28.02 40.10 28.96
CA SER A 271 -29.49 40.13 29.06
C SER A 271 -30.02 40.20 30.50
N ASN A 272 -29.28 39.67 31.48
CA ASN A 272 -29.68 39.72 32.90
C ASN A 272 -29.28 41.03 33.61
N ASN A 273 -28.46 41.86 32.97
CA ASN A 273 -27.97 43.12 33.54
C ASN A 273 -28.67 44.37 32.94
N THR A 274 -29.71 44.18 32.14
CA THR A 274 -30.60 45.21 31.58
C THR A 274 -32.01 44.98 32.10
#